data_AF-A0A847A730-F1
#
_entry.id   AF-A0A847A730-F1
#
_cell.length_a   1.000
_cell.length_b   1.000
_cell.length_c   1.000
_cell.angle_alpha   90.00
_cell.angle_beta   90.00
_cell.angle_gamma   90.00
#
_symmetry.space_group_name_H-M   'P 1'
#
loop_
_entity.id
_entity.type
_entity.pdbx_description
1 polymer ?
#
loop_
_entity_poly.entity_id
_entity_poly.type
_entity_poly.pdbx_seq_one_letter_code
_entity_poly.pdbx_strand_id
1 'polypeptide(L)'
;REERWVPGLGALNGTIIVLSLILYVVVMDRIGYALSTFLFSLFLLLRLKVPFFKAATVAVITVGFILVVFGRIFLIQLPAGELGLPW
;
A
#
# COMPACT_ATOMS: atom_id res chain seq x y z
N ARG A 1 26.99 24.60 17.38
CA ARG A 1 26.67 23.17 17.60
C ARG A 1 26.19 22.65 16.24
N GLU A 2 27.07 21.99 15.49
CA GLU A 2 26.78 21.57 14.12
C GLU A 2 25.57 20.62 14.12
N GLU A 3 24.54 20.95 13.35
CA GLU A 3 23.46 20.02 13.01
C GLU A 3 24.03 18.95 12.10
N ARG A 4 24.65 17.95 12.72
CA ARG A 4 25.07 16.73 12.06
C ARG A 4 23.80 15.99 11.68
N TRP A 5 23.26 16.26 10.49
CA TRP A 5 22.25 15.45 9.83
C TRP A 5 22.75 14.00 9.91
N VAL A 6 22.17 13.17 10.77
CA VAL A 6 22.53 11.75 10.85
C VAL A 6 21.79 11.09 9.69
N PRO A 7 22.44 10.80 8.55
CA PRO A 7 21.78 10.32 7.33
C PRO A 7 21.38 8.84 7.45
N GLY A 8 21.19 8.34 8.67
CA GLY A 8 21.15 6.92 8.96
C GLY A 8 19.74 6.35 9.11
N LEU A 9 18.83 7.02 9.82
CA LEU A 9 17.52 6.44 10.18
C LEU A 9 16.38 6.93 9.29
N GLY A 10 16.34 8.22 8.98
CA GLY A 10 15.34 8.79 8.07
C GLY A 10 15.54 8.30 6.63
N ALA A 11 16.80 8.26 6.16
CA ALA A 11 17.14 7.76 4.83
C ALA A 11 16.80 6.28 4.67
N LEU A 12 17.14 5.42 5.65
CA LEU A 12 16.77 3.99 5.63
C LEU A 12 15.26 3.79 5.59
N ASN A 13 14.52 4.55 6.39
CA ASN A 13 13.06 4.45 6.40
C ASN A 13 12.46 4.85 5.05
N GLY A 14 12.93 5.96 4.46
CA GLY A 14 12.56 6.41 3.13
C GLY A 14 12.90 5.39 2.05
N THR A 15 14.12 4.85 2.04
CA THR A 15 14.56 3.83 1.07
C THR A 15 13.67 2.59 1.12
N ILE A 16 13.30 2.12 2.31
CA ILE A 16 12.42 0.95 2.44
C ILE A 16 11.01 1.30 1.93
N ILE A 17 10.48 2.50 2.20
CA ILE A 17 9.17 2.90 1.66
C ILE A 17 9.22 2.93 0.12
N VAL A 18 10.27 3.49 -0.47
CA VAL A 18 10.47 3.53 -1.92
C VAL A 18 10.57 2.12 -2.50
N LEU A 19 11.37 1.23 -1.90
CA LEU A 19 11.46 -0.17 -2.30
C LEU A 19 10.12 -0.89 -2.20
N SER A 20 9.38 -0.68 -1.12
CA SER A 20 8.03 -1.23 -0.97
C SER A 20 7.08 -0.70 -2.04
N LEU A 21 7.24 0.54 -2.48
CA LEU A 21 6.44 1.13 -3.57
C LEU A 21 6.75 0.48 -4.92
N ILE A 22 8.03 0.25 -5.22
CA ILE A 22 8.46 -0.47 -6.44
C ILE A 22 7.89 -1.89 -6.42
N LEU A 23 8.03 -2.59 -5.29
CA LEU A 23 7.47 -3.92 -5.11
C LEU A 23 5.95 -3.92 -5.28
N TYR A 24 5.25 -2.92 -4.72
CA TYR A 24 3.82 -2.75 -4.90
C TYR A 24 3.42 -2.68 -6.37
N VAL A 25 4.12 -1.90 -7.20
CA VAL A 25 3.82 -1.78 -8.64
C VAL A 25 3.97 -3.13 -9.35
N VAL A 26 5.04 -3.87 -9.06
CA VAL A 26 5.28 -5.20 -9.66
C VAL A 26 4.21 -6.20 -9.22
N VAL A 27 3.85 -6.20 -7.95
CA VAL A 27 2.83 -7.10 -7.39
C VAL A 27 1.43 -6.74 -7.93
N MET A 28 1.14 -5.46 -8.12
CA MET A 28 -0.13 -4.96 -8.67
C MET A 28 -0.47 -5.57 -10.03
N ASP A 29 0.52 -5.69 -10.91
CA ASP A 29 0.34 -6.31 -12.22
C ASP A 29 -0.06 -7.79 -12.11
N ARG A 30 0.47 -8.49 -11.09
CA ARG A 30 0.22 -9.91 -10.87
C ARG A 30 -1.14 -10.18 -10.23
N ILE A 31 -1.38 -9.59 -9.06
CA ILE A 31 -2.51 -9.98 -8.20
C ILE A 31 -3.66 -8.97 -8.21
N GLY A 32 -3.52 -7.87 -8.94
CA GLY A 32 -4.53 -6.83 -9.07
C GLY A 32 -4.42 -5.73 -8.03
N TYR A 33 -5.12 -4.63 -8.31
CA TYR A 33 -5.03 -3.40 -7.54
C TYR A 33 -5.47 -3.56 -6.08
N ALA A 34 -6.62 -4.17 -5.81
CA ALA A 34 -7.18 -4.20 -4.46
C ALA A 34 -6.35 -5.06 -3.51
N LEU A 35 -6.03 -6.30 -3.88
CA LEU A 35 -5.19 -7.18 -3.06
C LEU A 35 -3.79 -6.59 -2.85
N SER A 36 -3.18 -5.99 -3.88
CA SER A 36 -1.87 -5.34 -3.74
C SER A 36 -1.92 -4.14 -2.80
N THR A 37 -2.98 -3.32 -2.91
CA THR A 37 -3.18 -2.14 -2.05
C THR A 37 -3.47 -2.56 -0.61
N PHE A 38 -4.21 -3.66 -0.41
CA PHE A 38 -4.46 -4.25 0.90
C PHE A 38 -3.15 -4.70 1.54
N LEU A 39 -2.36 -5.52 0.85
CA LEU A 39 -1.08 -6.04 1.36
C LEU A 39 -0.07 -4.92 1.61
N PHE A 40 0.02 -3.95 0.71
CA PHE A 40 0.90 -2.80 0.85
C PHE A 40 0.52 -1.95 2.07
N SER A 41 -0.77 -1.63 2.22
CA SER A 41 -1.27 -0.86 3.37
C SER A 41 -1.06 -1.61 4.68
N LEU A 42 -1.34 -2.92 4.70
CA LEU A 42 -1.13 -3.78 5.86
C LEU A 42 0.36 -3.81 6.26
N PHE A 43 1.26 -4.00 5.29
CA PHE A 43 2.71 -4.01 5.51
C PHE A 43 3.19 -2.68 6.11
N LEU A 44 2.77 -1.55 5.55
CA LEU A 44 3.15 -0.24 6.08
C LEU A 44 2.61 -0.04 7.51
N LEU A 45 1.34 -0.35 7.78
CA LEU A 45 0.76 -0.19 9.10
C LEU A 45 1.43 -1.08 10.15
N LEU A 46 1.74 -2.34 9.81
CA LEU A 46 2.49 -3.24 10.67
C LEU A 46 3.89 -2.71 10.96
N ARG A 47 4.55 -2.12 9.95
CA ARG A 47 5.85 -1.47 10.11
C ARG A 47 5.79 -0.24 11.02
N LEU A 48 4.68 0.50 11.01
CA LEU A 48 4.40 1.58 11.96
C LEU A 48 4.03 1.06 13.37
N LYS A 49 4.15 -0.25 13.62
CA LYS A 49 3.79 -0.93 14.88
C LYS A 49 2.31 -0.82 15.24
N VAL A 50 1.44 -0.63 14.25
CA VAL A 50 -0.01 -0.70 14.45
C VAL A 50 -0.39 -2.16 14.73
N PRO A 51 -1.26 -2.44 15.72
CA PRO A 51 -1.72 -3.81 15.98
C PRO A 51 -2.35 -4.45 14.74
N PHE A 52 -2.03 -5.71 14.46
CA PHE A 52 -2.44 -6.41 13.23
C PHE A 52 -3.94 -6.29 12.93
N PHE A 53 -4.80 -6.52 13.93
CA PHE A 53 -6.26 -6.41 13.74
C PHE A 53 -6.69 -5.00 13.34
N LYS A 54 -6.14 -3.96 13.98
CA LYS A 54 -6.43 -2.57 13.62
C LYS A 54 -5.92 -2.25 12.21
N ALA A 55 -4.71 -2.71 11.88
CA ALA A 55 -4.12 -2.52 10.56
C ALA A 55 -4.95 -3.19 9.46
N ALA A 56 -5.38 -4.44 9.67
CA ALA A 56 -6.23 -5.18 8.74
C ALA A 56 -7.58 -4.49 8.54
N THR A 57 -8.25 -4.07 9.61
CA THR A 57 -9.52 -3.34 9.51
C THR A 57 -9.38 -2.05 8.72
N VAL A 58 -8.36 -1.24 9.01
CA VAL A 58 -8.09 0.00 8.27
C VAL A 58 -7.79 -0.28 6.79
N ALA A 59 -6.99 -1.30 6.50
CA ALA A 59 -6.67 -1.68 5.13
C ALA A 59 -7.92 -2.15 4.35
N VAL A 60 -8.78 -2.98 4.95
CA VAL A 60 -10.06 -3.41 4.34
C VAL A 60 -10.97 -2.22 4.07
N ILE A 61 -11.16 -1.34 5.06
CA ILE A 61 -12.02 -0.15 4.91
C ILE A 61 -11.49 0.76 3.80
N THR A 62 -10.17 0.99 3.77
CA THR A 62 -9.52 1.85 2.78
C THR A 62 -9.69 1.29 1.37
N VAL A 63 -9.38 0.00 1.17
CA VAL A 63 -9.53 -0.65 -0.13
C VAL A 63 -11.00 -0.69 -0.56
N GLY A 64 -11.93 -1.01 0.35
CA GLY A 64 -13.36 -0.98 0.09
C GLY A 64 -13.85 0.40 -0.32
N PHE A 65 -13.41 1.44 0.37
CA PHE A 65 -13.71 2.84 0.02
C PHE A 65 -13.21 3.18 -1.39
N ILE A 66 -11.96 2.83 -1.72
CA ILE A 66 -11.38 3.08 -3.05
C ILE A 66 -12.18 2.33 -4.12
N LEU A 67 -12.48 1.06 -3.92
CA LEU A 67 -13.25 0.26 -4.88
C LEU A 67 -14.65 0.83 -5.12
N VAL A 68 -15.33 1.27 -4.07
CA VAL A 68 -16.66 1.88 -4.18
C VAL A 68 -16.57 3.22 -4.90
N VAL A 69 -15.68 4.10 -4.47
CA VAL A 69 -15.56 5.45 -5.03
C VAL A 69 -15.09 5.38 -6.48
N PHE A 70 -13.98 4.72 -6.75
CA PHE A 70 -13.39 4.71 -8.09
C PHE A 70 -14.11 3.76 -9.04
N GLY A 71 -14.49 2.57 -8.57
CA GLY A 71 -15.14 1.56 -9.41
C GLY A 71 -16.62 1.84 -9.66
N ARG A 72 -17.37 2.36 -8.68
CA ARG A 72 -18.82 2.59 -8.82
C ARG A 72 -19.20 4.03 -9.11
N ILE A 73 -18.55 5.00 -8.44
CA ILE A 73 -18.92 6.42 -8.59
C ILE A 73 -18.23 7.05 -9.80
N PHE A 74 -16.91 6.83 -9.93
CA PHE A 74 -16.13 7.42 -11.01
C PHE A 74 -15.97 6.52 -12.25
N LEU A 75 -16.41 5.26 -12.18
CA LEU A 75 -16.33 4.28 -13.27
C LEU A 75 -14.91 4.12 -13.85
N ILE A 76 -13.89 4.30 -13.02
CA ILE A 76 -12.48 4.13 -13.41
C ILE A 76 -12.13 2.64 -13.33
N GLN A 77 -11.58 2.11 -14.42
CA GLN A 77 -11.07 0.76 -14.45
C GLN A 77 -9.77 0.69 -13.65
N LEU A 78 -9.82 -0.02 -12.53
CA LEU A 78 -8.64 -0.31 -11.73
C LEU A 78 -7.87 -1.46 -12.38
N PRO A 79 -6.53 -1.50 -12.25
CA PRO A 79 -5.72 -2.59 -12.78
C PRO A 79 -6.23 -3.95 -12.29
N ALA A 80 -6.81 -4.72 -13.21
CA ALA A 80 -7.13 -6.13 -13.00
C ALA A 80 -5.81 -6.90 -13.14
N GLY A 81 -5.45 -7.68 -12.12
CA GLY A 81 -4.23 -8.48 -12.19
C GLY A 81 -4.34 -9.60 -13.22
N GLU A 82 -3.33 -10.45 -13.32
CA GLU A 82 -3.32 -11.66 -14.17
C GLU A 82 -4.52 -12.59 -13.91
N LEU A 83 -5.13 -12.51 -12.72
CA LEU A 83 -6.34 -13.24 -12.35
C LEU A 83 -7.63 -12.67 -12.99
N GLY A 84 -7.57 -11.56 -13.73
CA GLY A 84 -8.71 -10.94 -14.42
C GLY A 84 -9.71 -10.26 -13.48
N LEU A 85 -9.40 -10.21 -12.19
CA LEU A 85 -10.26 -9.63 -11.16
C LEU A 85 -9.64 -8.33 -10.66
N PRO A 86 -10.43 -7.23 -10.56
CA PRO A 86 -9.97 -5.99 -9.96
C PRO A 86 -9.94 -6.03 -8.41
N TRP A 87 -10.28 -7.18 -7.79
CA TRP A 87 -10.23 -7.47 -6.35
C TRP A 87 -9.10 -8.40 -5.96
#